data_AF-A0A7Y6XZY2-F1
#
_entry.id   AF-A0A7Y6XZY2-F1
#
_cell.length_a   1.000
_cell.length_b   1.000
_cell.length_c   1.000
_cell.angle_alpha   90.00
_cell.angle_beta   90.00
_cell.angle_gamma   90.00
#
_symmetry.space_group_name_H-M   'P 1'
#
loop_
_entity.id
_entity.type
_entity.pdbx_description
1 polymer ?
#
loop_
_entity_poly.entity_id
_entity_poly.type
_entity_poly.pdbx_seq_one_letter_code
_entity_poly.pdbx_strand_id
1 'polypeptide(L)'
;MKQVGSVHDQYQVNARAKAYRENNPQFADWAAGYGLITHSDLTQVRVHDMVTWLVESGTVSSPEAAYERLCAADRVASAAMWLVVHMTYAKTVYTDGRMLAADDFKPDPQGHTGGALNMAVAYTGYLAANALCGTTRSWLMGQGHCVAAIDAANLIVDNLSEEQAARYGYSDAGVTAFVRDFYSCGIDQRGLPTSPLGSHVNPHT
;
A
#
# COMPACT_ATOMS: atom_id res chain seq x y z
N MET A 1 -10.26 26.11 8.37
CA MET A 1 -11.72 26.04 8.57
C MET A 1 -12.31 25.43 7.29
N LYS A 2 -12.58 24.10 7.27
CA LYS A 2 -13.11 23.44 6.07
C LYS A 2 -14.55 23.92 5.86
N GLN A 3 -14.85 24.50 4.69
CA GLN A 3 -16.24 24.70 4.27
C GLN A 3 -16.90 23.33 4.21
N VAL A 4 -17.82 23.07 5.14
CA VAL A 4 -18.75 21.96 5.04
C VAL A 4 -19.69 22.34 3.89
N GLY A 5 -19.70 21.56 2.81
CA GLY A 5 -20.61 21.76 1.68
C GLY A 5 -22.06 21.80 2.17
N SER A 6 -22.94 22.47 1.42
CA SER A 6 -24.34 22.57 1.84
C SER A 6 -24.96 21.17 1.92
N VAL A 7 -26.01 21.01 2.74
CA VAL A 7 -26.77 19.74 2.83
C VAL A 7 -27.24 19.27 1.44
N HIS A 8 -27.52 20.22 0.54
CA HIS A 8 -27.86 19.94 -0.85
C HIS A 8 -26.69 19.29 -1.61
N ASP A 9 -25.46 19.80 -1.46
CA ASP A 9 -24.28 19.25 -2.12
C ASP A 9 -23.99 17.81 -1.67
N GLN A 10 -24.16 17.53 -0.38
CA GLN A 10 -23.99 16.18 0.16
C GLN A 10 -25.04 15.22 -0.41
N TYR A 11 -26.30 15.66 -0.52
CA TYR A 11 -27.36 14.85 -1.12
C TYR A 11 -27.06 14.52 -2.59
N GLN A 12 -26.58 15.50 -3.37
CA GLN A 12 -26.20 15.30 -4.76
C GLN A 12 -25.04 14.29 -4.89
N VAL A 13 -24.02 14.39 -4.04
CA VAL A 13 -22.89 13.45 -4.03
C VAL A 13 -23.37 12.02 -3.73
N ASN A 14 -24.20 11.84 -2.71
CA ASN A 14 -24.71 10.52 -2.33
C ASN A 14 -25.58 9.91 -3.44
N ALA A 15 -26.46 10.71 -4.05
CA ALA A 15 -27.31 10.27 -5.15
C ALA A 15 -26.49 9.85 -6.38
N ARG A 16 -25.46 10.63 -6.74
CA ARG A 16 -24.54 10.29 -7.85
C ARG A 16 -23.76 9.01 -7.56
N ALA A 17 -23.15 8.89 -6.38
CA ALA A 17 -22.40 7.71 -5.99
C ALA A 17 -23.29 6.45 -6.04
N LYS A 18 -24.52 6.55 -5.53
CA LYS A 18 -25.51 5.47 -5.61
C LYS A 18 -25.83 5.10 -7.06
N ALA A 19 -26.15 6.08 -7.91
CA ALA A 19 -26.46 5.84 -9.31
C ALA A 19 -25.29 5.19 -10.06
N TYR A 20 -24.04 5.60 -9.77
CA TYR A 20 -22.86 4.97 -10.37
C TYR A 20 -22.71 3.49 -9.96
N ARG A 21 -22.91 3.16 -8.68
CA ARG A 21 -22.89 1.76 -8.21
C ARG A 21 -24.00 0.91 -8.85
N GLU A 22 -25.19 1.47 -9.03
CA GLU A 22 -26.33 0.74 -9.62
C GLU A 22 -26.17 0.46 -11.12
N ASN A 23 -25.46 1.32 -11.84
CA ASN A 23 -25.34 1.24 -13.31
C ASN A 23 -24.00 0.67 -13.80
N ASN A 24 -23.01 0.49 -12.91
CA ASN A 24 -21.69 -0.02 -13.26
C ASN A 24 -21.21 -1.06 -12.23
N PRO A 25 -21.33 -2.38 -12.52
CA PRO A 25 -20.94 -3.45 -11.61
C PRO A 25 -19.46 -3.41 -11.21
N GLN A 26 -18.54 -3.13 -12.14
CA GLN A 26 -17.10 -3.08 -11.87
C GLN A 26 -16.75 -1.90 -10.95
N PHE A 27 -17.42 -0.77 -11.14
CA PHE A 27 -17.32 0.35 -10.21
C PHE A 27 -17.89 -0.02 -8.84
N ALA A 28 -19.00 -0.74 -8.78
CA ALA A 28 -19.60 -1.18 -7.52
C ALA A 28 -18.67 -2.11 -6.74
N ASP A 29 -17.96 -3.01 -7.42
CA ASP A 29 -16.95 -3.89 -6.82
C ASP A 29 -15.81 -3.09 -6.20
N TRP A 30 -15.28 -2.08 -6.91
CA TRP A 30 -14.28 -1.19 -6.35
C TRP A 30 -14.83 -0.35 -5.19
N ALA A 31 -16.04 0.21 -5.34
CA ALA A 31 -16.68 1.06 -4.35
C ALA A 31 -16.97 0.34 -3.02
N ALA A 32 -17.10 -0.98 -3.03
CA ALA A 32 -17.22 -1.79 -1.82
C ALA A 32 -15.96 -1.72 -0.93
N GLY A 33 -14.81 -1.38 -1.50
CA GLY A 33 -13.53 -1.33 -0.80
C GLY A 33 -12.96 -2.71 -0.49
N TYR A 34 -11.92 -2.76 0.34
CA TYR A 34 -11.28 -4.01 0.74
C TYR A 34 -10.63 -3.89 2.12
N GLY A 35 -10.88 -4.87 2.99
CA GLY A 35 -10.35 -4.88 4.35
C GLY A 35 -10.82 -3.66 5.15
N LEU A 36 -9.87 -2.82 5.57
CA LEU A 36 -10.15 -1.57 6.30
C LEU A 36 -10.33 -0.35 5.37
N ILE A 37 -10.11 -0.51 4.06
CA ILE A 37 -10.23 0.57 3.09
C ILE A 37 -11.71 0.71 2.71
N THR A 38 -12.24 1.91 2.93
CA THR A 38 -13.60 2.28 2.56
C THR A 38 -13.56 3.56 1.73
N HIS A 39 -14.41 3.65 0.72
CA HIS A 39 -14.48 4.80 -0.18
C HIS A 39 -15.70 5.64 0.15
N SER A 40 -15.49 6.88 0.59
CA SER A 40 -16.59 7.83 0.81
C SER A 40 -17.35 8.09 -0.50
N ASP A 41 -18.64 8.45 -0.44
CA ASP A 41 -19.41 8.80 -1.65
C ASP A 41 -18.72 9.91 -2.48
N LEU A 42 -18.05 10.87 -1.83
CA LEU A 42 -17.26 11.89 -2.53
C LEU A 42 -16.05 11.31 -3.25
N THR A 43 -15.33 10.38 -2.63
CA THR A 43 -14.21 9.66 -3.27
C THR A 43 -14.71 8.89 -4.47
N GLN A 44 -15.83 8.19 -4.31
CA GLN A 44 -16.45 7.39 -5.35
C GLN A 44 -16.82 8.23 -6.57
N VAL A 45 -17.49 9.37 -6.38
CA VAL A 45 -17.82 10.29 -7.49
C VAL A 45 -16.56 10.80 -8.18
N ARG A 46 -15.53 11.21 -7.42
CA ARG A 46 -14.28 11.72 -7.99
C ARG A 46 -13.51 10.67 -8.78
N VAL A 47 -13.46 9.44 -8.29
CA VAL A 47 -12.78 8.34 -8.98
C VAL A 47 -13.56 7.91 -10.21
N HIS A 48 -14.89 7.86 -10.15
CA HIS A 48 -15.71 7.63 -11.33
C HIS A 48 -15.41 8.67 -12.43
N ASP A 49 -15.51 9.95 -12.08
CA ASP A 49 -15.28 11.05 -13.03
C ASP A 49 -13.83 11.04 -13.57
N MET A 50 -12.84 10.70 -12.73
CA MET A 50 -11.43 10.51 -13.14
C MET A 50 -11.27 9.35 -14.12
N VAL A 51 -11.90 8.20 -13.86
CA VAL A 51 -11.82 7.02 -14.74
C VAL A 51 -12.45 7.33 -16.11
N THR A 52 -13.61 7.98 -16.13
CA THR A 52 -14.22 8.46 -17.38
C THR A 52 -13.24 9.31 -18.18
N TRP A 53 -12.61 10.30 -17.54
CA TRP A 53 -11.63 11.17 -18.19
C TRP A 53 -10.39 10.41 -18.70
N LEU A 54 -9.89 9.43 -17.93
CA LEU A 54 -8.74 8.61 -18.34
C LEU A 54 -9.03 7.75 -19.58
N VAL A 55 -10.28 7.27 -19.71
CA VAL A 55 -10.71 6.50 -20.88
C VAL A 55 -10.93 7.40 -22.09
N GLU A 56 -11.63 8.53 -21.91
CA GLU A 56 -11.87 9.51 -22.99
C GLU A 56 -10.58 10.12 -23.55
N SER A 57 -9.56 10.29 -22.69
CA SER A 57 -8.24 10.75 -23.11
C SER A 57 -7.36 9.65 -23.73
N GLY A 58 -7.81 8.40 -23.75
CA GLY A 58 -7.05 7.25 -24.24
C GLY A 58 -5.89 6.83 -23.33
N THR A 59 -5.83 7.33 -22.09
CA THR A 59 -4.79 6.96 -21.10
C THR A 59 -4.98 5.53 -20.60
N VAL A 60 -6.23 5.10 -20.41
CA VAL A 60 -6.60 3.73 -20.05
C VAL A 60 -7.52 3.16 -21.13
N SER A 61 -7.36 1.87 -21.42
CA SER A 61 -8.10 1.17 -22.49
C SER A 61 -9.61 1.08 -22.25
N SER A 62 -10.05 0.95 -20.98
CA SER A 62 -11.45 0.85 -20.62
C SER A 62 -11.69 1.14 -19.13
N PRO A 63 -12.93 1.48 -18.72
CA PRO A 63 -13.28 1.66 -17.31
C PRO A 63 -13.01 0.40 -16.48
N GLU A 64 -13.26 -0.79 -17.04
CA GLU A 64 -13.06 -2.07 -16.35
C GLU A 64 -11.59 -2.24 -15.98
N ALA A 65 -10.68 -1.97 -16.92
CA ALA A 65 -9.25 -2.09 -16.67
C ALA A 65 -8.76 -1.05 -15.66
N ALA A 66 -9.42 0.10 -15.53
CA ALA A 66 -9.12 1.08 -14.50
C ALA A 66 -9.57 0.61 -13.11
N TYR A 67 -10.82 0.13 -12.99
CA TYR A 67 -11.36 -0.36 -11.72
C TYR A 67 -10.67 -1.62 -11.23
N GLU A 68 -10.27 -2.54 -12.12
CA GLU A 68 -9.46 -3.70 -11.74
C GLU A 68 -8.13 -3.29 -11.08
N ARG A 69 -7.43 -2.30 -11.66
CA ARG A 69 -6.19 -1.75 -11.08
C ARG A 69 -6.44 -1.08 -9.73
N LEU A 70 -7.56 -0.37 -9.59
CA LEU A 70 -7.92 0.28 -8.32
C LEU A 70 -8.30 -0.75 -7.23
N CYS A 71 -9.01 -1.82 -7.57
CA CYS A 71 -9.25 -2.96 -6.68
C CYS A 71 -7.94 -3.64 -6.27
N ALA A 72 -7.01 -3.82 -7.21
CA ALA A 72 -5.68 -4.35 -6.90
C ALA A 72 -4.92 -3.43 -5.95
N ALA A 73 -5.01 -2.11 -6.13
CA ALA A 73 -4.40 -1.12 -5.24
C ALA A 73 -4.94 -1.23 -3.80
N ASP A 74 -6.25 -1.41 -3.61
CA ASP A 74 -6.82 -1.59 -2.26
C ASP A 74 -6.29 -2.87 -1.58
N ARG A 75 -6.12 -3.94 -2.34
CA ARG A 75 -5.54 -5.21 -1.84
C ARG A 75 -4.06 -5.06 -1.49
N VAL A 76 -3.27 -4.43 -2.37
CA VAL A 76 -1.84 -4.16 -2.13
C VAL A 76 -1.65 -3.25 -0.92
N ALA A 77 -2.44 -2.17 -0.81
CA ALA A 77 -2.36 -1.26 0.33
C ALA A 77 -2.70 -1.98 1.64
N SER A 78 -3.71 -2.85 1.65
CA SER A 78 -4.08 -3.65 2.81
C SER A 78 -2.98 -4.65 3.20
N ALA A 79 -2.38 -5.33 2.22
CA ALA A 79 -1.25 -6.26 2.45
C ALA A 79 0.01 -5.52 2.93
N ALA A 80 0.31 -4.34 2.38
CA ALA A 80 1.42 -3.51 2.81
C ALA A 80 1.22 -3.01 4.25
N MET A 81 0.02 -2.55 4.62
CA MET A 81 -0.30 -2.18 6.00
C MET A 81 -0.15 -3.38 6.96
N TRP A 82 -0.64 -4.56 6.56
CA TRP A 82 -0.45 -5.80 7.32
C TRP A 82 1.03 -6.11 7.54
N LEU A 83 1.86 -5.98 6.51
CA LEU A 83 3.29 -6.24 6.59
C LEU A 83 4.01 -5.19 7.44
N VAL A 84 3.64 -3.91 7.37
CA VAL A 84 4.17 -2.84 8.26
C VAL A 84 3.95 -3.17 9.74
N VAL A 85 2.79 -3.73 10.09
CA VAL A 85 2.50 -4.19 11.45
C VAL A 85 3.42 -5.37 11.82
N HIS A 86 3.58 -6.36 10.93
CA HIS A 86 4.48 -7.49 11.18
C HIS A 86 5.94 -7.07 11.30
N MET A 87 6.41 -6.13 10.47
CA MET A 87 7.75 -5.55 10.58
C MET A 87 7.98 -4.95 11.97
N THR A 88 6.98 -4.26 12.51
CA THR A 88 7.09 -3.64 13.84
C THR A 88 7.11 -4.69 14.96
N TYR A 89 6.15 -5.62 14.96
CA TYR A 89 5.83 -6.42 16.14
C TYR A 89 6.24 -7.90 16.06
N ALA A 90 6.34 -8.47 14.87
CA ALA A 90 6.55 -9.90 14.67
C ALA A 90 7.99 -10.21 14.25
N LYS A 91 8.48 -11.38 14.67
CA LYS A 91 9.73 -11.98 14.18
C LYS A 91 9.47 -13.30 13.42
N THR A 92 8.22 -13.71 13.27
CA THR A 92 7.81 -14.83 12.41
C THR A 92 6.56 -14.40 11.66
N VAL A 93 6.45 -14.80 10.39
CA VAL A 93 5.27 -14.53 9.56
C VAL A 93 4.84 -15.82 8.87
N TYR A 94 3.54 -16.10 8.94
CA TYR A 94 2.91 -17.21 8.24
C TYR A 94 1.95 -16.67 7.19
N THR A 95 2.16 -17.08 5.94
CA THR A 95 1.34 -16.64 4.80
C THR A 95 0.04 -17.44 4.65
N ASP A 96 -0.14 -18.50 5.45
CA ASP A 96 -1.32 -19.38 5.42
C ASP A 96 -2.46 -18.94 6.35
N GLY A 97 -2.28 -17.84 7.08
CA GLY A 97 -3.31 -17.26 7.96
C GLY A 97 -3.43 -17.91 9.34
N ARG A 98 -2.51 -18.82 9.74
CA ARG A 98 -2.48 -19.33 11.11
C ARG A 98 -2.21 -18.22 12.14
N MET A 99 -2.67 -18.43 13.37
CA MET A 99 -2.45 -17.48 14.46
C MET A 99 -0.99 -17.49 14.93
N LEU A 100 -0.47 -16.30 15.23
CA LEU A 100 0.85 -16.14 15.86
C LEU A 100 0.79 -16.52 17.35
N ALA A 101 1.83 -17.20 17.83
CA ALA A 101 2.05 -17.44 19.25
C ALA A 101 2.80 -16.27 19.91
N ALA A 102 2.81 -16.20 21.25
CA ALA A 102 3.56 -15.18 21.99
C ALA A 102 5.04 -15.14 21.60
N ASP A 103 5.62 -16.31 21.34
CA ASP A 103 7.02 -16.45 20.93
C ASP A 103 7.29 -16.01 19.49
N ASP A 104 6.27 -15.71 18.69
CA ASP A 104 6.44 -15.16 17.33
C ASP A 104 6.61 -13.64 17.31
N PHE A 105 6.47 -12.97 18.47
CA PHE A 105 6.63 -11.53 18.59
C PHE A 105 8.07 -11.13 18.92
N LYS A 106 8.44 -9.91 18.51
CA LYS A 106 9.70 -9.26 18.89
C LYS A 106 9.65 -8.87 20.37
N PRO A 107 10.73 -9.11 21.14
CA PRO A 107 10.79 -8.70 22.54
C PRO A 107 10.86 -7.17 22.72
N ASP A 108 11.42 -6.47 21.73
CA ASP A 108 11.54 -5.01 21.68
C ASP A 108 11.07 -4.49 20.31
N PRO A 109 9.77 -4.23 20.12
CA PRO A 109 9.24 -3.67 18.88
C PRO A 109 9.76 -2.25 18.61
N GLN A 110 10.31 -2.03 17.42
CA GLN A 110 10.88 -0.76 16.98
C GLN A 110 10.23 -0.29 15.68
N GLY A 111 10.18 1.03 15.45
CA GLY A 111 9.69 1.62 14.20
C GLY A 111 8.69 2.76 14.38
N HIS A 112 8.31 3.39 13.25
CA HIS A 112 7.34 4.48 13.20
C HIS A 112 6.01 4.02 12.57
N THR A 113 5.38 3.02 13.17
CA THR A 113 4.23 2.30 12.60
C THR A 113 3.07 3.22 12.22
N GLY A 114 2.73 4.19 13.06
CA GLY A 114 1.62 5.11 12.79
C GLY A 114 1.80 5.93 11.51
N GLY A 115 3.01 6.45 11.27
CA GLY A 115 3.34 7.16 10.03
C GLY A 115 3.45 6.21 8.83
N ALA A 116 4.03 5.03 9.03
CA ALA A 116 4.18 4.02 8.00
C ALA A 116 2.84 3.48 7.48
N LEU A 117 1.82 3.32 8.33
CA LEU A 117 0.48 2.89 7.90
C LEU A 117 -0.16 3.88 6.93
N ASN A 118 -0.06 5.19 7.21
CA ASN A 118 -0.54 6.22 6.28
C ASN A 118 0.28 6.23 4.98
N MET A 119 1.59 6.03 5.10
CA MET A 119 2.49 6.02 3.95
C MET A 119 2.28 4.81 3.04
N ALA A 120 1.88 3.65 3.58
CA ALA A 120 1.60 2.45 2.78
C ALA A 120 0.46 2.70 1.78
N VAL A 121 -0.60 3.40 2.22
CA VAL A 121 -1.71 3.82 1.34
C VAL A 121 -1.22 4.84 0.31
N ALA A 122 -0.43 5.84 0.73
CA ALA A 122 0.06 6.89 -0.16
C ALA A 122 0.99 6.34 -1.25
N TYR A 123 1.94 5.48 -0.87
CA TYR A 123 2.89 4.86 -1.80
C TYR A 123 2.18 3.89 -2.75
N THR A 124 1.21 3.10 -2.27
CA THR A 124 0.39 2.26 -3.15
C THR A 124 -0.42 3.11 -4.14
N GLY A 125 -0.95 4.26 -3.72
CA GLY A 125 -1.60 5.22 -4.62
C GLY A 125 -0.66 5.75 -5.71
N TYR A 126 0.62 5.97 -5.37
CA TYR A 126 1.65 6.32 -6.35
C TYR A 126 1.89 5.18 -7.36
N LEU A 127 2.00 3.93 -6.90
CA LEU A 127 2.15 2.75 -7.77
C LEU A 127 0.92 2.61 -8.69
N ALA A 128 -0.29 2.78 -8.14
CA ALA A 128 -1.54 2.73 -8.89
C ALA A 128 -1.60 3.84 -9.96
N ALA A 129 -1.16 5.05 -9.63
CA ALA A 129 -1.08 6.15 -10.59
C ALA A 129 -0.13 5.82 -11.75
N ASN A 130 1.03 5.23 -11.48
CA ASN A 130 1.95 4.78 -12.52
C ASN A 130 1.33 3.66 -13.38
N ALA A 131 0.70 2.67 -12.75
CA ALA A 131 0.05 1.55 -13.44
C ALA A 131 -1.14 1.96 -14.30
N LEU A 132 -1.88 3.01 -13.92
CA LEU A 132 -3.01 3.55 -14.68
C LEU A 132 -2.56 4.32 -15.93
N CYS A 133 -1.48 5.09 -15.85
CA CYS A 133 -1.05 5.97 -16.96
C CYS A 133 0.18 5.48 -17.73
N GLY A 134 0.79 4.35 -17.34
CA GLY A 134 2.02 3.84 -17.96
C GLY A 134 3.23 4.76 -17.80
N THR A 135 3.18 5.73 -16.88
CA THR A 135 4.27 6.69 -16.65
C THR A 135 4.91 6.43 -15.29
N THR A 136 6.20 6.10 -15.29
CA THR A 136 6.99 6.01 -14.06
C THR A 136 7.32 7.40 -13.53
N ARG A 137 7.05 7.62 -12.25
CA ARG A 137 7.36 8.88 -11.56
C ARG A 137 8.45 8.63 -10.52
N SER A 138 9.16 9.67 -10.12
CA SER A 138 9.98 9.61 -8.91
C SER A 138 9.10 9.93 -7.70
N TRP A 139 9.38 9.28 -6.58
CA TRP A 139 8.75 9.57 -5.29
C TRP A 139 9.77 10.21 -4.36
N LEU A 140 9.35 11.24 -3.61
CA LEU A 140 10.15 11.83 -2.54
C LEU A 140 9.36 11.76 -1.25
N MET A 141 9.86 10.98 -0.29
CA MET A 141 9.22 10.82 1.01
C MET A 141 9.83 11.78 2.02
N GLY A 142 9.06 12.80 2.44
CA GLY A 142 9.50 13.75 3.47
C GLY A 142 9.65 13.11 4.87
N GLN A 143 8.93 12.01 5.15
CA GLN A 143 9.02 11.25 6.39
C GLN A 143 9.91 10.02 6.22
N GLY A 144 11.23 10.23 6.07
CA GLY A 144 12.24 9.18 5.82
C GLY A 144 12.20 7.97 6.79
N HIS A 145 11.71 8.17 8.01
CA HIS A 145 11.56 7.17 9.06
C HIS A 145 10.34 6.23 8.87
N CYS A 146 9.47 6.51 7.89
CA CYS A 146 8.33 5.67 7.52
C CYS A 146 8.66 4.69 6.38
N VAL A 147 9.94 4.40 6.16
CA VAL A 147 10.45 3.55 5.06
C VAL A 147 9.82 2.16 5.00
N ALA A 148 9.39 1.63 6.14
CA ALA A 148 8.67 0.37 6.24
C ALA A 148 7.51 0.25 5.24
N ALA A 149 6.83 1.36 4.94
CA ALA A 149 5.75 1.39 3.96
C ALA A 149 6.21 1.12 2.53
N ILE A 150 7.35 1.68 2.14
CA ILE A 150 7.92 1.54 0.80
C ILE A 150 8.44 0.11 0.65
N ASP A 151 9.27 -0.34 1.58
CA ASP A 151 9.85 -1.68 1.54
C ASP A 151 8.75 -2.75 1.56
N ALA A 152 7.70 -2.58 2.39
CA ALA A 152 6.58 -3.51 2.45
C ALA A 152 5.82 -3.57 1.12
N ALA A 153 5.47 -2.42 0.55
CA ALA A 153 4.76 -2.38 -0.73
C ALA A 153 5.61 -2.99 -1.85
N ASN A 154 6.90 -2.67 -1.91
CA ASN A 154 7.83 -3.22 -2.89
C ASN A 154 7.99 -4.74 -2.77
N LEU A 155 8.05 -5.30 -1.56
CA LEU A 155 8.04 -6.76 -1.39
C LEU A 155 6.73 -7.38 -1.91
N ILE A 156 5.59 -6.76 -1.65
CA ILE A 156 4.27 -7.28 -2.08
C ILE A 156 4.12 -7.26 -3.60
N VAL A 157 4.67 -6.24 -4.28
CA VAL A 157 4.56 -6.11 -5.75
C VAL A 157 5.79 -6.62 -6.50
N ASP A 158 6.71 -7.31 -5.81
CA ASP A 158 7.96 -7.84 -6.35
C ASP A 158 8.84 -6.78 -7.05
N ASN A 159 8.90 -5.58 -6.46
CA ASN A 159 9.70 -4.44 -6.92
C ASN A 159 10.93 -4.23 -6.02
N LEU A 160 11.69 -5.31 -5.82
CA LEU A 160 12.88 -5.34 -4.97
C LEU A 160 14.15 -5.03 -5.77
N SER A 161 15.16 -4.46 -5.11
CA SER A 161 16.54 -4.45 -5.63
C SER A 161 17.12 -5.86 -5.71
N GLU A 162 18.19 -6.07 -6.46
CA GLU A 162 18.85 -7.38 -6.58
C GLU A 162 19.30 -7.92 -5.21
N GLU A 163 19.83 -7.07 -4.34
CA GLU A 163 20.26 -7.45 -3.00
C GLU A 163 19.10 -7.85 -2.09
N GLN A 164 17.96 -7.16 -2.21
CA GLN A 164 16.74 -7.51 -1.48
C GLN A 164 16.13 -8.81 -2.02
N ALA A 165 16.03 -8.97 -3.34
CA ALA A 165 15.47 -10.16 -3.98
C ALA A 165 16.30 -11.43 -3.71
N ALA A 166 17.62 -11.29 -3.51
CA ALA A 166 18.49 -12.40 -3.13
C ALA A 166 18.21 -12.94 -1.71
N ARG A 167 17.52 -12.17 -0.86
CA ARG A 167 17.31 -12.48 0.56
C ARG A 167 15.84 -12.63 0.94
N TYR A 168 14.98 -11.87 0.28
CA TYR A 168 13.56 -11.76 0.58
C TYR A 168 12.72 -12.31 -0.57
N GLY A 169 11.47 -12.63 -0.28
CA GLY A 169 10.50 -13.09 -1.26
C GLY A 169 9.19 -13.44 -0.59
N TYR A 170 8.13 -13.60 -1.38
CA TYR A 170 6.80 -13.90 -0.87
C TYR A 170 6.64 -15.38 -0.49
N SER A 171 7.31 -15.77 0.59
CA SER A 171 7.22 -17.08 1.26
C SER A 171 7.35 -16.89 2.77
N ASP A 172 6.90 -17.85 3.57
CA ASP A 172 7.06 -17.78 5.03
C ASP A 172 8.51 -17.47 5.45
N ALA A 173 9.48 -18.13 4.81
CA ALA A 173 10.90 -17.89 5.08
C ALA A 173 11.36 -16.49 4.66
N GLY A 174 10.99 -16.06 3.45
CA GLY A 174 11.40 -14.75 2.91
C GLY A 174 10.78 -13.58 3.67
N VAL A 175 9.48 -13.64 3.96
CA VAL A 175 8.78 -12.59 4.73
C VAL A 175 9.23 -12.61 6.19
N THR A 176 9.51 -13.79 6.78
CA THR A 176 10.09 -13.88 8.12
C THR A 176 11.48 -13.24 8.19
N ALA A 177 12.36 -13.48 7.21
CA ALA A 177 13.65 -12.81 7.13
C ALA A 177 13.48 -11.29 7.02
N PHE A 178 12.60 -10.85 6.13
CA PHE A 178 12.29 -9.44 5.91
C PHE A 178 11.85 -8.72 7.19
N VAL A 179 10.90 -9.28 7.96
CA VAL A 179 10.45 -8.62 9.20
C VAL A 179 11.51 -8.65 10.31
N ARG A 180 12.36 -9.69 10.37
CA ARG A 180 13.48 -9.76 11.32
C ARG A 180 14.54 -8.71 11.03
N ASP A 181 14.79 -8.47 9.76
CA ASP A 181 15.82 -7.54 9.29
C ASP A 181 15.38 -6.07 9.38
N PHE A 182 14.08 -5.80 9.50
CA PHE A 182 13.57 -4.47 9.80
C PHE A 182 14.07 -3.97 11.16
N TYR A 183 14.75 -2.81 11.16
CA TYR A 183 15.42 -2.21 12.31
C TYR A 183 16.56 -3.08 12.92
N SER A 184 17.11 -4.03 12.16
CA SER A 184 18.32 -4.76 12.58
C SER A 184 19.55 -3.84 12.53
N CYS A 185 20.31 -3.81 13.62
CA CYS A 185 21.57 -3.06 13.74
C CYS A 185 22.80 -3.96 13.58
N GLY A 186 22.66 -5.15 12.96
CA GLY A 186 23.78 -6.07 12.77
C GLY A 186 24.82 -5.50 11.81
N ILE A 187 26.10 -5.52 12.22
CA ILE A 187 27.23 -5.03 11.42
C ILE A 187 28.18 -6.20 11.14
N ASP A 188 28.66 -6.31 9.90
CA ASP A 188 29.60 -7.35 9.49
C ASP A 188 31.06 -7.02 9.89
N GLN A 189 31.99 -7.93 9.57
CA GLN A 189 33.41 -7.74 9.88
C GLN A 189 34.06 -6.57 9.14
N ARG A 190 33.39 -6.00 8.11
CA ARG A 190 33.84 -4.87 7.30
C ARG A 190 33.24 -3.55 7.78
N GLY A 191 32.40 -3.56 8.81
CA GLY A 191 31.74 -2.36 9.32
C GLY A 191 30.47 -1.97 8.54
N LEU A 192 29.94 -2.86 7.70
CA LEU A 192 28.75 -2.60 6.88
C LEU A 192 27.49 -3.20 7.51
N PRO A 193 26.30 -2.61 7.29
CA PRO A 193 25.04 -3.23 7.68
C PRO A 193 24.89 -4.62 7.06
N THR A 194 24.49 -5.60 7.88
CA THR A 194 24.23 -6.98 7.44
C THR A 194 22.90 -7.17 6.73
N SER A 195 22.02 -6.18 6.82
CA SER A 195 20.69 -6.15 6.22
C SER A 195 20.63 -5.05 5.15
N PRO A 196 20.03 -5.33 3.97
CA PRO A 196 19.69 -4.29 2.99
C PRO A 196 18.49 -3.42 3.40
N LEU A 197 17.80 -3.76 4.51
CA LEU A 197 16.78 -2.89 5.12
C LEU A 197 17.40 -1.97 6.15
N GLY A 198 16.82 -0.79 6.31
CA GLY A 198 17.24 0.22 7.27
C GLY A 198 16.10 0.72 8.15
N SER A 199 16.45 1.50 9.16
CA SER A 199 15.48 2.28 9.94
C SER A 199 14.95 3.52 9.18
N HIS A 200 15.64 3.88 8.09
CA HIS A 200 15.35 5.00 7.20
C HIS A 200 15.59 4.58 5.74
N VAL A 201 15.15 5.42 4.81
CA VAL A 201 15.47 5.29 3.37
C VAL A 201 16.96 5.11 3.17
N ASN A 202 17.32 4.11 2.36
CA ASN A 202 18.69 3.77 2.03
C ASN A 202 18.78 3.44 0.51
N PRO A 203 19.98 3.16 -0.04
CA PRO A 203 20.15 2.93 -1.49
C PRO A 203 19.35 1.75 -2.08
N HIS A 204 18.85 0.83 -1.25
CA HIS A 204 18.06 -0.33 -1.66
C HIS A 204 16.53 -0.13 -1.52
N THR A 205 16.07 1.05 -1.09
CA THR A 205 14.65 1.44 -0.96
C THR A 205 14.20 2.25 -2.18
#